data_AF-A0A9E2DU57-F1
#
_entry.id   AF-A0A9E2DU57-F1
#
_cell.length_a   1.000
_cell.length_b   1.000
_cell.length_c   1.000
_cell.angle_alpha   90.00
_cell.angle_beta   90.00
_cell.angle_gamma   90.00
#
_symmetry.space_group_name_H-M   'P 1'
#
loop_
_entity.id
_entity.type
_entity.pdbx_description
1 polymer ?
#
loop_
_entity_poly.entity_id
_entity_poly.type
_entity_poly.pdbx_seq_one_letter_code
_entity_poly.pdbx_strand_id
1 'polypeptide(L)'
;MLVYIATLLIFLSSEPTNTMYSRAGYDITPITEEVKKPLLEVLDAETLRVTQNSGTERPFCGTLLDNKKNGFYACVVCGLPLFSSEHKFTSGTGWPSFFSPFADGHVARKVDNSHGMDRVEILCARCESHLGHEFPDGPKPTGKRFCLNSVSLHFYEEGDKLPANSTPVATETAYFAGGCFWGIEHYFQKGEGVINVESGYMQGNTENPTYEDICLKETGHAESTKVTFDPTVISYETLLQAFFTMHDPTQENRQG
;
A
#
# COMPACT_ATOMS: atom_id res chain seq x y z
N MET A 1 -39.21 -41.15 -11.03
CA MET A 1 -39.79 -40.13 -10.14
C MET A 1 -38.66 -39.69 -9.21
N LEU A 2 -37.79 -38.82 -9.72
CA LEU A 2 -37.70 -37.39 -9.36
C LEU A 2 -37.34 -37.17 -7.88
N VAL A 3 -36.08 -36.85 -7.57
CA VAL A 3 -35.49 -35.50 -7.40
C VAL A 3 -35.47 -35.10 -5.92
N TYR A 4 -34.26 -35.04 -5.32
CA TYR A 4 -33.78 -34.10 -4.28
C TYR A 4 -32.23 -34.33 -4.22
N ILE A 5 -31.37 -33.53 -4.87
CA ILE A 5 -30.96 -32.14 -4.53
C ILE A 5 -30.34 -32.12 -3.11
N ALA A 6 -29.10 -31.73 -2.82
CA ALA A 6 -28.08 -30.99 -3.57
C ALA A 6 -26.69 -31.30 -2.99
N THR A 7 -25.74 -31.46 -3.91
CA THR A 7 -24.39 -30.85 -3.90
C THR A 7 -23.78 -30.48 -2.54
N LEU A 8 -22.91 -31.39 -2.08
CA LEU A 8 -21.77 -31.08 -1.22
C LEU A 8 -20.77 -30.21 -2.00
N LEU A 9 -21.17 -28.97 -2.32
CA LEU A 9 -20.28 -27.94 -2.84
C LEU A 9 -19.47 -27.41 -1.66
N ILE A 10 -18.31 -28.02 -1.50
CA ILE A 10 -17.03 -27.37 -1.21
C ILE A 10 -17.21 -25.86 -0.92
N PHE A 11 -17.46 -25.52 0.34
CA PHE A 11 -16.95 -24.26 0.85
C PHE A 11 -15.44 -24.47 0.94
N LEU A 12 -14.73 -24.10 -0.12
CA LEU A 12 -13.35 -23.64 0.03
C LEU A 12 -13.47 -22.44 0.98
N SER A 13 -13.30 -22.72 2.27
CA SER A 13 -12.78 -21.76 3.22
C SER A 13 -11.45 -21.30 2.61
N SER A 14 -11.47 -20.23 1.83
CA SER A 14 -10.26 -19.44 1.64
C SER A 14 -9.81 -19.11 3.06
N GLU A 15 -8.64 -19.62 3.46
CA GLU A 15 -8.01 -19.14 4.69
C GLU A 15 -8.04 -17.61 4.68
N PRO A 16 -8.28 -16.94 5.83
CA PRO A 16 -8.29 -15.49 5.87
C PRO A 16 -6.96 -14.99 5.31
N THR A 17 -7.00 -14.50 4.07
CA THR A 17 -5.87 -13.81 3.47
C THR A 17 -5.83 -12.49 4.22
N ASN A 18 -4.93 -12.39 5.19
CA ASN A 18 -4.75 -11.18 5.99
C ASN A 18 -4.47 -10.02 5.03
N THR A 19 -5.54 -9.31 4.64
CA THR A 19 -5.50 -8.41 3.49
C THR A 19 -4.70 -7.19 3.92
N MET A 20 -3.64 -6.90 3.20
CA MET A 20 -2.73 -5.81 3.51
C MET A 20 -3.03 -4.64 2.60
N TYR A 21 -3.27 -3.47 3.19
CA TYR A 21 -3.44 -2.23 2.45
C TYR A 21 -2.26 -1.29 2.67
N SER A 22 -1.86 -0.58 1.63
CA SER A 22 -1.06 0.63 1.82
C SER A 22 -1.93 1.77 2.31
N ARG A 23 -1.32 2.79 2.93
CA ARG A 23 -2.04 4.02 3.33
C ARG A 23 -2.68 4.76 2.15
N ALA A 24 -2.22 4.51 0.94
CA ALA A 24 -2.82 5.05 -0.29
C ALA A 24 -4.06 4.25 -0.75
N GLY A 25 -4.50 3.24 0.01
CA GLY A 25 -5.69 2.45 -0.26
C GLY A 25 -5.49 1.36 -1.32
N TYR A 26 -4.26 0.93 -1.58
CA TYR A 26 -3.99 -0.16 -2.53
C TYR A 26 -3.81 -1.47 -1.79
N ASP A 27 -4.44 -2.53 -2.30
CA ASP A 27 -4.17 -3.90 -1.87
C ASP A 27 -2.71 -4.26 -2.21
N ILE A 28 -1.91 -4.50 -1.18
CA ILE A 28 -0.51 -4.92 -1.27
C ILE A 28 -0.31 -6.35 -0.76
N THR A 29 -1.41 -7.10 -0.56
CA THR A 29 -1.38 -8.51 -0.14
C THR A 29 -0.53 -9.32 -1.11
N PRO A 30 0.51 -10.05 -0.65
CA PRO A 30 1.32 -10.88 -1.52
C PRO A 30 0.46 -11.84 -2.33
N ILE A 31 0.60 -11.81 -3.66
CA ILE A 31 -0.16 -12.69 -4.54
C ILE A 31 0.46 -14.09 -4.55
N THR A 32 -0.38 -15.11 -4.58
CA THR A 32 0.08 -16.50 -4.65
C THR A 32 0.60 -16.84 -6.05
N GLU A 33 1.35 -17.93 -6.16
CA GLU A 33 1.87 -18.40 -7.45
C GLU A 33 0.74 -18.79 -8.42
N GLU A 34 -0.40 -19.27 -7.91
CA GLU A 34 -1.58 -19.58 -8.72
C GLU A 34 -2.15 -18.32 -9.39
N VAL A 35 -2.17 -17.20 -8.67
CA VAL A 35 -2.60 -15.89 -9.20
C VAL A 35 -1.53 -15.28 -10.11
N LYS A 36 -0.26 -15.42 -9.75
CA LYS A 36 0.88 -14.84 -10.47
C LYS A 36 1.12 -15.52 -11.82
N LYS A 37 1.01 -16.85 -11.90
CA LYS A 37 1.30 -17.62 -13.11
C LYS A 37 0.62 -17.11 -14.40
N PRO A 38 -0.71 -16.92 -14.47
CA PRO A 38 -1.34 -16.43 -15.69
C PRO A 38 -0.91 -15.00 -16.07
N LEU A 39 -0.50 -14.18 -15.08
CA LEU A 39 0.05 -12.84 -15.36
C LEU A 39 1.42 -12.92 -16.02
N LEU A 40 2.21 -13.95 -15.74
CA LEU A 40 3.52 -14.16 -16.33
C LEU A 40 3.45 -14.74 -17.75
N GLU A 41 2.45 -15.58 -18.04
CA GLU A 41 2.30 -16.26 -19.34
C GLU A 41 2.07 -15.30 -20.52
N VAL A 42 1.60 -14.09 -20.25
CA VAL A 42 1.36 -13.06 -21.26
C VAL A 42 2.54 -12.11 -21.49
N LEU A 43 3.62 -12.23 -20.70
CA LEU A 43 4.79 -11.35 -20.78
C LEU A 43 5.82 -11.89 -21.77
N ASP A 44 6.54 -10.97 -22.42
CA ASP A 44 7.64 -11.35 -23.30
C ASP A 44 8.86 -11.86 -22.53
N ALA A 45 9.78 -12.49 -23.26
CA ALA A 45 10.97 -13.11 -22.68
C ALA A 45 11.90 -12.11 -21.97
N GLU A 46 11.97 -10.87 -22.42
CA GLU A 46 12.82 -9.84 -21.79
C GLU A 46 12.20 -9.36 -20.48
N THR A 47 10.89 -9.10 -20.46
CA THR A 47 10.16 -8.78 -19.24
C THR A 47 10.29 -9.90 -18.22
N LEU A 48 10.15 -11.17 -18.63
CA LEU A 48 10.32 -12.31 -17.73
C LEU A 48 11.77 -12.43 -17.22
N ARG A 49 12.77 -12.21 -18.09
CA ARG A 49 14.19 -12.22 -17.70
C ARG A 49 14.50 -11.18 -16.64
N VAL A 50 13.98 -9.96 -16.80
CA VAL A 50 14.20 -8.89 -15.82
C VAL A 50 13.41 -9.13 -14.55
N THR A 51 12.09 -9.30 -14.65
CA THR A 51 11.20 -9.31 -13.48
C THR A 51 11.30 -10.59 -12.64
N GLN A 52 11.57 -11.75 -13.23
CA GLN A 52 11.59 -13.04 -12.51
C GLN A 52 12.99 -13.59 -12.27
N ASN A 53 14.00 -13.16 -13.04
CA ASN A 53 15.38 -13.67 -12.92
C ASN A 53 16.38 -12.57 -12.52
N SER A 54 15.91 -11.46 -11.95
CA SER A 54 16.72 -10.30 -11.54
C SER A 54 17.69 -9.81 -12.63
N GLY A 55 17.29 -9.93 -13.89
CA GLY A 55 18.04 -9.40 -15.01
C GLY A 55 18.02 -7.87 -15.03
N THR A 56 18.97 -7.25 -15.73
CA THR A 56 18.99 -5.80 -15.96
C THR A 56 18.84 -5.50 -17.45
N GLU A 57 17.98 -4.55 -17.81
CA GLU A 57 17.86 -4.04 -19.18
C GLU A 57 19.13 -3.29 -19.56
N ARG A 58 19.45 -3.23 -20.86
CA ARG A 58 20.60 -2.44 -21.33
C ARG A 58 20.37 -0.94 -21.08
N PRO A 59 21.39 -0.18 -20.67
CA PRO A 59 21.26 1.26 -20.45
C PRO A 59 20.82 1.97 -21.73
N PHE A 60 19.97 3.00 -21.57
CA PHE A 60 19.42 3.83 -22.66
C PHE A 60 18.52 3.08 -23.65
N CYS A 61 18.15 1.83 -23.38
CA CYS A 61 17.22 1.07 -24.23
C CYS A 61 15.77 1.10 -23.72
N GLY A 62 15.56 1.58 -22.49
CA GLY A 62 14.25 1.60 -21.85
C GLY A 62 13.30 2.64 -22.45
N THR A 63 12.08 2.24 -22.78
CA THR A 63 11.05 3.11 -23.39
C THR A 63 10.55 4.22 -22.47
N LEU A 64 10.76 4.09 -21.17
CA LEU A 64 10.26 5.00 -20.14
C LEU A 64 11.33 5.96 -19.60
N LEU A 65 12.56 5.87 -20.10
CA LEU A 65 13.68 6.71 -19.67
C LEU A 65 13.37 8.20 -19.82
N ASP A 66 12.87 8.61 -20.98
CA ASP A 66 12.59 10.01 -21.33
C ASP A 66 11.13 10.43 -21.17
N ASN A 67 10.29 9.55 -20.59
CA ASN A 67 8.89 9.91 -20.32
C ASN A 67 8.81 11.05 -19.29
N LYS A 68 8.02 12.08 -19.61
CA LYS A 68 7.77 13.30 -18.81
C LYS A 68 6.28 13.59 -18.60
N LYS A 69 5.40 12.68 -19.02
CA LYS A 69 3.96 12.83 -18.85
C LYS A 69 3.57 12.69 -17.37
N ASN A 70 2.48 13.32 -16.98
CA ASN A 70 1.91 13.17 -15.64
C ASN A 70 1.21 11.82 -15.53
N GLY A 71 1.43 11.12 -14.41
CA GLY A 71 0.86 9.81 -14.19
C GLY A 71 1.68 9.00 -13.19
N PHE A 72 1.58 7.67 -13.28
CA PHE A 72 2.33 6.77 -12.42
C PHE A 72 2.82 5.54 -13.16
N TYR A 73 3.83 4.91 -12.58
CA TYR A 73 4.49 3.71 -13.08
C TYR A 73 4.06 2.54 -12.22
N ALA A 74 3.30 1.61 -12.78
CA ALA A 74 2.84 0.41 -12.14
C ALA A 74 3.78 -0.78 -12.43
N CYS A 75 3.77 -1.78 -11.55
CA CYS A 75 4.38 -3.07 -11.81
C CYS A 75 3.76 -3.69 -13.07
N VAL A 76 4.58 -4.05 -14.07
CA VAL A 76 4.09 -4.68 -15.31
C VAL A 76 3.41 -6.04 -15.05
N VAL A 77 3.76 -6.72 -13.96
CA VAL A 77 3.23 -8.05 -13.62
C VAL A 77 1.88 -7.93 -12.91
N CYS A 78 1.85 -7.27 -11.74
CA CYS A 78 0.65 -7.27 -10.91
C CYS A 78 -0.15 -5.98 -10.98
N GLY A 79 0.32 -4.92 -11.64
CA GLY A 79 -0.37 -3.63 -11.75
C GLY A 79 -0.27 -2.71 -10.52
N LEU A 80 0.47 -3.07 -9.47
CA LEU A 80 0.60 -2.21 -8.28
C LEU A 80 1.30 -0.90 -8.68
N PRO A 81 0.78 0.30 -8.38
CA PRO A 81 1.52 1.55 -8.58
C PRO A 81 2.84 1.51 -7.81
N LEU A 82 3.96 1.84 -8.41
CA LEU A 82 5.28 1.76 -7.76
C LEU A 82 5.91 3.13 -7.60
N PHE A 83 5.78 4.01 -8.60
CA PHE A 83 6.37 5.35 -8.59
C PHE A 83 5.45 6.38 -9.25
N SER A 84 5.43 7.61 -8.73
CA SER A 84 4.77 8.76 -9.37
C SER A 84 5.71 9.46 -10.35
N SER A 85 5.18 10.01 -11.45
CA SER A 85 5.95 10.87 -12.35
C SER A 85 6.51 12.11 -11.64
N GLU A 86 5.87 12.59 -10.59
CA GLU A 86 6.32 13.71 -9.76
C GLU A 86 7.67 13.41 -9.07
N HIS A 87 7.95 12.14 -8.81
CA HIS A 87 9.20 11.72 -8.16
C HIS A 87 10.31 11.38 -9.16
N LYS A 88 10.03 11.45 -10.46
CA LYS A 88 10.97 11.08 -11.52
C LYS A 88 12.00 12.18 -11.73
N PHE A 89 13.26 11.80 -11.92
CA PHE A 89 14.33 12.74 -12.25
C PHE A 89 15.36 12.13 -13.21
N THR A 90 16.14 13.00 -13.88
CA THR A 90 17.23 12.57 -14.77
C THR A 90 18.50 12.35 -13.96
N SER A 91 18.89 11.09 -13.80
CA SER A 91 20.13 10.70 -13.11
C SER A 91 21.36 10.68 -14.03
N GLY A 92 21.16 10.61 -15.35
CA GLY A 92 22.23 10.44 -16.33
C GLY A 92 22.76 8.99 -16.45
N THR A 93 22.18 8.02 -15.72
CA THR A 93 22.67 6.64 -15.72
C THR A 93 22.12 5.77 -16.85
N GLY A 94 21.12 6.23 -17.59
CA GLY A 94 20.50 5.48 -18.68
C GLY A 94 19.32 4.60 -18.26
N TRP A 95 18.83 4.75 -17.03
CA TRP A 95 17.64 4.08 -16.50
C TRP A 95 16.70 5.08 -15.84
N PRO A 96 15.37 4.88 -15.91
CA PRO A 96 14.41 5.72 -15.20
C PRO A 96 14.73 5.72 -13.70
N SER A 97 14.81 6.93 -13.15
CA SER A 97 15.22 7.16 -11.77
C SER A 97 14.16 7.96 -11.02
N PHE A 98 13.89 7.56 -9.79
CA PHE A 98 12.92 8.21 -8.91
C PHE A 98 13.54 8.43 -7.54
N PHE A 99 13.08 9.45 -6.80
CA PHE A 99 13.59 9.71 -5.45
C PHE A 99 12.70 9.16 -4.33
N SER A 100 11.47 8.75 -4.62
CA SER A 100 10.53 8.20 -3.65
C SER A 100 9.57 7.21 -4.32
N PRO A 101 9.18 6.10 -3.66
CA PRO A 101 8.10 5.24 -4.12
C PRO A 101 6.77 6.00 -4.14
N PHE A 102 5.75 5.38 -4.76
CA PHE A 102 4.38 5.89 -4.83
C PHE A 102 3.75 6.01 -3.44
N ALA A 103 3.87 4.96 -2.63
CA ALA A 103 3.48 4.96 -1.23
C ALA A 103 4.30 3.92 -0.44
N ASP A 104 4.31 4.07 0.88
CA ASP A 104 4.93 3.09 1.78
C ASP A 104 4.28 1.71 1.59
N GLY A 105 5.11 0.67 1.61
CA GLY A 105 4.66 -0.71 1.40
C GLY A 105 4.50 -1.13 -0.06
N HIS A 106 4.71 -0.25 -1.05
CA HIS A 106 4.62 -0.64 -2.48
C HIS A 106 5.91 -1.27 -3.02
N VAL A 107 7.06 -0.97 -2.39
CA VAL A 107 8.38 -1.47 -2.78
C VAL A 107 9.02 -2.21 -1.60
N ALA A 108 9.41 -3.46 -1.82
CA ALA A 108 10.19 -4.25 -0.88
C ALA A 108 11.68 -4.12 -1.19
N ARG A 109 12.52 -4.34 -0.17
CA ARG A 109 13.99 -4.26 -0.27
C ARG A 109 14.60 -5.59 0.07
N LYS A 110 15.64 -5.96 -0.67
CA LYS A 110 16.41 -7.18 -0.45
C LYS A 110 17.90 -6.87 -0.59
N VAL A 111 18.71 -7.44 0.30
CA VAL A 111 20.17 -7.32 0.22
C VAL A 111 20.66 -8.08 -1.00
N ASP A 112 21.47 -7.44 -1.82
CA ASP A 112 22.06 -8.01 -3.03
C ASP A 112 23.58 -7.85 -3.01
N ASN A 113 24.29 -8.97 -2.83
CA ASN A 113 25.76 -9.04 -2.82
C ASN A 113 26.33 -9.57 -4.16
N SER A 114 25.50 -9.62 -5.21
CA SER A 114 25.93 -10.08 -6.53
C SER A 114 27.03 -9.19 -7.11
N HIS A 115 27.87 -9.77 -7.98
CA HIS A 115 28.98 -9.09 -8.63
C HIS A 115 30.01 -8.44 -7.66
N GLY A 116 30.03 -8.87 -6.39
CA GLY A 116 30.96 -8.36 -5.37
C GLY A 116 30.65 -6.94 -4.91
N MET A 117 29.41 -6.48 -5.08
CA MET A 117 28.94 -5.15 -4.65
C MET A 117 27.89 -5.29 -3.56
N ASP A 118 27.91 -4.41 -2.56
CA ASP A 118 26.84 -4.31 -1.56
C ASP A 118 25.73 -3.40 -2.09
N ARG A 119 24.65 -4.00 -2.60
CA ARG A 119 23.51 -3.28 -3.19
C ARG A 119 22.22 -3.62 -2.47
N VAL A 120 21.21 -2.78 -2.70
CA VAL A 120 19.83 -3.02 -2.25
C VAL A 120 18.98 -3.25 -3.49
N GLU A 121 18.60 -4.50 -3.74
CA GLU A 121 17.60 -4.86 -4.74
C GLU A 121 16.23 -4.34 -4.29
N ILE A 122 15.48 -3.76 -5.23
CA ILE A 122 14.09 -3.34 -5.01
C ILE A 122 13.14 -4.24 -5.79
N LEU A 123 12.11 -4.70 -5.10
CA LEU A 123 11.10 -5.63 -5.61
C LEU A 123 9.71 -4.98 -5.48
N CYS A 124 8.77 -5.38 -6.32
CA CYS A 124 7.37 -5.08 -6.07
C CYS A 124 6.93 -5.78 -4.77
N ALA A 125 6.37 -5.06 -3.81
CA ALA A 125 5.98 -5.65 -2.53
C ALA A 125 4.83 -6.68 -2.65
N ARG A 126 4.01 -6.57 -3.70
CA ARG A 126 2.85 -7.44 -3.92
C ARG A 126 3.16 -8.75 -4.65
N CYS A 127 4.07 -8.74 -5.63
CA CYS A 127 4.36 -9.92 -6.45
C CYS A 127 5.84 -10.31 -6.52
N GLU A 128 6.67 -9.64 -5.73
CA GLU A 128 8.11 -9.88 -5.59
C GLU A 128 8.91 -9.75 -6.91
N SER A 129 8.32 -9.16 -7.94
CA SER A 129 9.00 -8.97 -9.23
C SER A 129 10.14 -7.97 -9.10
N HIS A 130 11.29 -8.32 -9.67
CA HIS A 130 12.47 -7.46 -9.70
C HIS A 130 12.21 -6.16 -10.47
N LEU A 131 12.57 -5.05 -9.84
CA LEU A 131 12.40 -3.71 -10.39
C LEU A 131 13.75 -3.08 -10.77
N GLY A 132 14.75 -3.24 -9.91
CA GLY A 132 16.07 -2.62 -10.05
C GLY A 132 16.78 -2.52 -8.71
N HIS A 133 17.45 -1.38 -8.45
CA HIS A 133 18.21 -1.16 -7.22
C HIS A 133 17.98 0.23 -6.61
N GLU A 134 18.11 0.31 -5.28
CA GLU A 134 18.16 1.56 -4.53
C GLU A 134 19.63 1.96 -4.25
N PHE A 135 19.94 3.24 -4.45
CA PHE A 135 21.24 3.84 -4.18
C PHE A 135 21.12 5.05 -3.23
N PRO A 136 22.15 5.34 -2.41
CA PRO A 136 22.16 6.47 -1.47
C PRO A 136 22.65 7.80 -2.11
N ASP A 137 22.57 7.92 -3.43
CA ASP A 137 23.11 9.05 -4.22
C ASP A 137 22.01 9.88 -4.90
N GLY A 138 20.79 9.84 -4.34
CA GLY A 138 19.64 10.57 -4.89
C GLY A 138 19.53 12.01 -4.40
N PRO A 139 18.59 12.78 -4.97
CA PRO A 139 18.33 14.15 -4.56
C PRO A 139 17.61 14.21 -3.21
N LYS A 140 17.59 15.39 -2.60
CA LYS A 140 16.64 15.71 -1.53
C LYS A 140 15.19 15.54 -2.05
N PRO A 141 14.21 15.23 -1.18
CA PRO A 141 14.30 15.16 0.28
C PRO A 141 14.85 13.84 0.85
N THR A 142 14.80 12.75 0.08
CA THR A 142 15.10 11.40 0.60
C THR A 142 16.59 11.07 0.58
N GLY A 143 17.36 11.68 -0.33
CA GLY A 143 18.74 11.28 -0.61
C GLY A 143 18.84 9.91 -1.30
N LYS A 144 17.71 9.35 -1.76
CA LYS A 144 17.63 8.01 -2.34
C LYS A 144 17.38 8.09 -3.83
N ARG A 145 18.03 7.20 -4.59
CA ARG A 145 17.77 7.00 -6.01
C ARG A 145 17.31 5.58 -6.24
N PHE A 146 16.06 5.43 -6.65
CA PHE A 146 15.49 4.19 -7.14
C PHE A 146 15.78 4.12 -8.64
N CYS A 147 16.68 3.23 -9.05
CA CYS A 147 17.10 3.05 -10.43
C CYS A 147 16.42 1.80 -10.99
N LEU A 148 15.50 1.98 -11.93
CA LEU A 148 14.59 0.92 -12.38
C LEU A 148 14.85 0.48 -13.81
N ASN A 149 14.51 -0.78 -14.09
CA ASN A 149 14.32 -1.25 -15.45
C ASN A 149 12.95 -0.76 -15.96
N SER A 150 12.94 -0.12 -17.12
CA SER A 150 11.71 0.31 -17.80
C SER A 150 10.82 -0.89 -18.13
N VAL A 151 11.39 -2.03 -18.52
CA VAL A 151 10.64 -3.25 -18.83
C VAL A 151 9.91 -3.86 -17.63
N SER A 152 10.24 -3.46 -16.39
CA SER A 152 9.51 -3.87 -15.19
C SER A 152 8.27 -3.01 -14.91
N LEU A 153 8.06 -1.95 -15.70
CA LEU A 153 7.07 -0.92 -15.44
C LEU A 153 6.07 -0.77 -16.60
N HIS A 154 4.82 -0.52 -16.25
CA HIS A 154 3.81 0.01 -17.16
C HIS A 154 3.45 1.43 -16.73
N PHE A 155 3.41 2.39 -17.67
CA PHE A 155 3.03 3.76 -17.36
C PHE A 155 1.54 3.99 -17.65
N TYR A 156 0.84 4.57 -16.69
CA TYR A 156 -0.52 5.09 -16.87
C TYR A 156 -0.46 6.61 -16.80
N GLU A 157 -0.95 7.26 -17.86
CA GLU A 157 -1.09 8.71 -17.93
C GLU A 157 -2.28 9.17 -17.09
N GLU A 158 -2.21 10.39 -16.58
CA GLU A 158 -3.33 11.00 -15.86
C GLU A 158 -4.59 11.02 -16.73
N GLY A 159 -5.68 10.44 -16.22
CA GLY A 159 -6.95 10.28 -16.94
C GLY A 159 -7.12 8.95 -17.69
N ASP A 160 -6.10 8.08 -17.72
CA ASP A 160 -6.24 6.73 -18.29
C ASP A 160 -7.28 5.90 -17.53
N LYS A 161 -7.96 5.01 -18.26
CA LYS A 161 -8.78 3.97 -17.63
C LYS A 161 -7.87 2.92 -17.02
N LEU A 162 -7.79 2.93 -15.69
CA LEU A 162 -6.96 2.00 -14.93
C LEU A 162 -7.61 0.61 -14.82
N PRO A 163 -6.82 -0.48 -14.83
CA PRO A 163 -7.32 -1.80 -14.44
C PRO A 163 -7.54 -1.87 -12.93
N ALA A 164 -8.40 -2.79 -12.47
CA ALA A 164 -8.83 -2.88 -11.08
C ALA A 164 -7.67 -3.08 -10.08
N ASN A 165 -6.61 -3.79 -10.48
CA ASN A 165 -5.41 -4.01 -9.68
C ASN A 165 -4.50 -2.78 -9.57
N SER A 166 -4.75 -1.74 -10.38
CA SER A 166 -4.07 -0.44 -10.36
C SER A 166 -4.97 0.68 -9.82
N THR A 167 -6.12 0.36 -9.24
CA THR A 167 -7.00 1.33 -8.57
C THR A 167 -7.00 1.11 -7.06
N PRO A 168 -7.09 2.17 -6.25
CA PRO A 168 -7.30 2.02 -4.82
C PRO A 168 -8.68 1.42 -4.55
N VAL A 169 -8.83 0.70 -3.45
CA VAL A 169 -10.13 0.17 -3.02
C VAL A 169 -11.07 1.31 -2.64
N ALA A 170 -12.37 1.05 -2.76
CA ALA A 170 -13.37 1.96 -2.20
C ALA A 170 -13.23 1.99 -0.68
N THR A 171 -13.35 3.18 -0.07
CA THR A 171 -13.15 3.34 1.37
C THR A 171 -14.30 4.06 2.03
N GLU A 172 -14.54 3.70 3.29
CA GLU A 172 -15.40 4.44 4.21
C GLU A 172 -14.60 4.92 5.43
N THR A 173 -15.18 5.86 6.17
CA THR A 173 -14.54 6.45 7.36
C THR A 173 -15.48 6.35 8.56
N ALA A 174 -14.93 5.88 9.67
CA ALA A 174 -15.57 5.88 10.98
C ALA A 174 -14.73 6.67 11.98
N TYR A 175 -15.40 7.33 12.93
CA TYR A 175 -14.74 8.06 14.01
C TYR A 175 -15.11 7.42 15.36
N PHE A 176 -14.10 7.15 16.18
CA PHE A 176 -14.28 6.55 17.50
C PHE A 176 -13.60 7.40 18.57
N ALA A 177 -14.35 7.73 19.62
CA ALA A 177 -13.87 8.44 20.80
C ALA A 177 -14.24 7.61 22.04
N GLY A 178 -13.23 7.08 22.73
CA GLY A 178 -13.40 6.16 23.86
C GLY A 178 -12.44 6.38 25.03
N GLY A 179 -11.68 7.49 25.02
CA GLY A 179 -10.56 7.73 25.93
C GLY A 179 -9.25 7.79 25.16
N CYS A 180 -8.18 7.25 25.74
CA CYS A 180 -6.82 7.26 25.18
C CYS A 180 -6.79 6.70 23.76
N PHE A 181 -6.64 7.59 22.77
CA PHE A 181 -6.74 7.20 21.36
C PHE A 181 -5.66 6.18 20.94
N TRP A 182 -4.51 6.13 21.63
CA TRP A 182 -3.42 5.21 21.29
C TRP A 182 -3.81 3.74 21.43
N GLY A 183 -4.68 3.42 22.39
CA GLY A 183 -5.20 2.07 22.58
C GLY A 183 -6.14 1.66 21.45
N ILE A 184 -7.03 2.57 21.06
CA ILE A 184 -7.95 2.40 19.93
C ILE A 184 -7.19 2.25 18.61
N GLU A 185 -6.22 3.15 18.38
CA GLU A 185 -5.37 3.12 17.19
C GLU A 185 -4.66 1.78 17.07
N HIS A 186 -3.96 1.34 18.13
CA HIS A 186 -3.23 0.09 18.11
C HIS A 186 -4.12 -1.14 17.88
N TYR A 187 -5.35 -1.11 18.39
CA TYR A 187 -6.30 -2.20 18.23
C TYR A 187 -6.82 -2.27 16.79
N PHE A 188 -7.31 -1.16 16.23
CA PHE A 188 -7.84 -1.13 14.87
C PHE A 188 -6.77 -1.30 13.79
N GLN A 189 -5.53 -0.88 14.01
CA GLN A 189 -4.42 -1.10 13.07
C GLN A 189 -4.16 -2.58 12.75
N LYS A 190 -4.64 -3.50 13.59
CA LYS A 190 -4.52 -4.95 13.38
C LYS A 190 -5.78 -5.57 12.77
N GLY A 191 -6.84 -4.80 12.59
CA GLY A 191 -8.11 -5.26 12.06
C GLY A 191 -8.01 -5.53 10.57
N GLU A 192 -8.45 -6.71 10.15
CA GLU A 192 -8.62 -7.02 8.73
C GLU A 192 -9.63 -6.05 8.10
N GLY A 193 -9.32 -5.55 6.90
CA GLY A 193 -10.15 -4.54 6.22
C GLY A 193 -9.89 -3.10 6.67
N VAL A 194 -9.11 -2.87 7.73
CA VAL A 194 -8.69 -1.51 8.13
C VAL A 194 -7.49 -1.07 7.29
N ILE A 195 -7.60 0.11 6.67
CA ILE A 195 -6.61 0.67 5.75
C ILE A 195 -5.69 1.65 6.47
N ASN A 196 -6.28 2.51 7.30
CA ASN A 196 -5.54 3.52 8.06
C ASN A 196 -6.27 3.87 9.35
N VAL A 197 -5.51 4.17 10.39
CA VAL A 197 -6.05 4.72 11.64
C VAL A 197 -5.21 5.94 12.02
N GLU A 198 -5.88 7.06 12.20
CA GLU A 198 -5.26 8.35 12.50
C GLU A 198 -5.80 8.87 13.83
N SER A 199 -4.90 9.14 14.77
CA SER A 199 -5.23 9.76 16.04
C SER A 199 -5.36 11.27 15.91
N GLY A 200 -6.33 11.85 16.62
CA GLY A 200 -6.61 13.27 16.58
C GLY A 200 -7.60 13.72 17.66
N TYR A 201 -8.15 14.91 17.45
CA TYR A 201 -9.00 15.62 18.40
C TYR A 201 -10.25 16.14 17.68
N MET A 202 -11.42 15.98 18.28
CA MET A 202 -12.69 16.43 17.70
C MET A 202 -13.60 17.08 18.75
N GLN A 203 -14.60 17.83 18.27
CA GLN A 203 -15.72 18.35 19.07
C GLN A 203 -15.34 19.42 20.13
N GLY A 204 -14.19 20.08 20.01
CA GLY A 204 -13.81 21.20 20.88
C GLY A 204 -14.10 22.59 20.32
N ASN A 205 -13.67 23.60 21.06
CA ASN A 205 -13.97 25.03 20.85
C ASN A 205 -12.95 25.77 19.96
N THR A 206 -11.97 25.05 19.42
CA THR A 206 -10.90 25.59 18.58
C THR A 206 -10.77 24.77 17.30
N GLU A 207 -10.38 25.39 16.18
CA GLU A 207 -10.44 24.76 14.87
C GLU A 207 -9.29 23.76 14.61
N ASN A 208 -8.06 24.12 15.01
CA ASN A 208 -6.86 23.31 14.78
C ASN A 208 -6.00 23.28 16.06
N PRO A 209 -6.46 22.59 17.13
CA PRO A 209 -5.72 22.53 18.38
C PRO A 209 -4.39 21.80 18.18
N THR A 210 -3.32 22.31 18.80
CA THR A 210 -2.09 21.55 18.96
C THR A 210 -2.20 20.60 20.15
N TYR A 211 -1.34 19.59 20.21
CA TYR A 211 -1.20 18.72 21.40
C TYR A 211 -1.00 19.55 22.68
N GLU A 212 -0.19 20.60 22.60
CA GLU A 212 0.06 21.52 23.71
C GLU A 212 -1.20 22.27 24.13
N ASP A 213 -2.03 22.71 23.18
CA ASP A 213 -3.32 23.35 23.49
C ASP A 213 -4.25 22.38 24.23
N ILE A 214 -4.30 21.11 23.82
CA ILE A 214 -5.12 20.10 24.49
C ILE A 214 -4.63 19.84 25.93
N CYS A 215 -3.31 19.76 26.14
CA CYS A 215 -2.76 19.49 27.47
C CYS A 215 -2.83 20.68 28.43
N LEU A 216 -2.72 21.91 27.92
CA LEU A 216 -2.54 23.11 28.74
C LEU A 216 -3.77 24.01 28.84
N LYS A 217 -4.79 23.80 28.00
CA LYS A 217 -5.96 24.67 27.90
C LYS A 217 -7.26 23.86 27.93
N GLU A 218 -8.32 24.48 28.41
CA GLU A 218 -9.68 23.94 28.29
C GLU A 218 -10.21 24.15 26.87
N THR A 219 -9.76 23.29 25.96
CA THR A 219 -10.19 23.35 24.55
C THR A 219 -11.50 22.60 24.30
N GLY A 220 -11.88 21.67 25.18
CA GLY A 220 -13.10 20.88 25.08
C GLY A 220 -13.05 19.77 24.01
N HIS A 221 -11.92 19.54 23.35
CA HIS A 221 -11.82 18.45 22.38
C HIS A 221 -11.76 17.09 23.07
N ALA A 222 -12.37 16.10 22.42
CA ALA A 222 -12.25 14.70 22.76
C ALA A 222 -11.14 14.04 21.94
N GLU A 223 -10.32 13.21 22.59
CA GLU A 223 -9.44 12.26 21.93
C GLU A 223 -10.24 11.32 21.03
N SER A 224 -9.87 11.28 19.75
CA SER A 224 -10.62 10.59 18.72
C SER A 224 -9.69 9.88 17.75
N THR A 225 -10.16 8.80 17.16
CA THR A 225 -9.48 8.09 16.07
C THR A 225 -10.35 8.12 14.82
N LYS A 226 -9.74 8.41 13.68
CA LYS A 226 -10.34 8.25 12.36
C LYS A 226 -9.89 6.92 11.79
N VAL A 227 -10.82 6.00 11.56
CA VAL A 227 -10.58 4.70 10.95
C VAL A 227 -11.06 4.75 9.50
N THR A 228 -10.15 4.53 8.56
CA THR A 228 -10.46 4.35 7.14
C THR A 228 -10.42 2.86 6.82
N PHE A 229 -11.46 2.32 6.21
CA PHE A 229 -11.63 0.87 6.01
C PHE A 229 -12.27 0.53 4.66
N ASP A 230 -12.09 -0.71 4.21
CA ASP A 230 -12.76 -1.27 3.05
C ASP A 230 -14.11 -1.89 3.47
N PRO A 231 -15.25 -1.30 3.07
CA PRO A 231 -16.58 -1.77 3.47
C PRO A 231 -16.95 -3.13 2.88
N THR A 232 -16.20 -3.63 1.89
CA THR A 232 -16.39 -4.97 1.32
C THR A 232 -15.71 -6.07 2.14
N VAL A 233 -14.76 -5.70 3.01
CA VAL A 233 -14.03 -6.62 3.90
C VAL A 233 -14.53 -6.51 5.34
N ILE A 234 -14.75 -5.29 5.84
CA ILE A 234 -15.22 -5.06 7.21
C ILE A 234 -16.36 -4.03 7.24
N SER A 235 -17.43 -4.34 7.99
CA SER A 235 -18.56 -3.43 8.13
C SER A 235 -18.36 -2.42 9.27
N TYR A 236 -19.02 -1.27 9.16
CA TYR A 236 -19.09 -0.32 10.28
C TYR A 236 -19.65 -0.96 11.56
N GLU A 237 -20.64 -1.84 11.43
CA GLU A 237 -21.23 -2.56 12.57
C GLU A 237 -20.18 -3.42 13.29
N THR A 238 -19.34 -4.12 12.52
CA THR A 238 -18.25 -4.93 13.07
C THR A 238 -17.21 -4.06 13.78
N LEU A 239 -16.83 -2.92 13.19
CA LEU A 239 -15.92 -1.97 13.85
C LEU A 239 -16.52 -1.43 15.16
N LEU A 240 -17.82 -1.12 15.17
CA LEU A 240 -18.52 -0.63 16.35
C LEU A 240 -18.64 -1.69 17.45
N GLN A 241 -18.93 -2.94 17.09
CA GLN A 241 -18.93 -4.06 18.02
C GLN A 241 -17.54 -4.30 18.62
N ALA A 242 -16.49 -4.21 17.79
CA ALA A 242 -15.11 -4.31 18.23
C ALA A 242 -14.77 -3.18 19.22
N PHE A 243 -15.16 -1.93 18.91
CA PHE A 243 -15.00 -0.79 19.80
C PHE A 243 -15.64 -0.98 21.18
N PHE A 244 -16.89 -1.46 21.24
CA PHE A 244 -17.58 -1.72 22.52
C PHE A 244 -17.08 -2.99 23.23
N THR A 245 -16.38 -3.89 22.54
CA THR A 245 -15.71 -5.02 23.20
C THR A 245 -14.50 -4.55 24.00
N MET A 246 -13.84 -3.48 23.54
CA MET A 246 -12.65 -2.92 24.18
C MET A 246 -12.94 -1.70 25.08
N HIS A 247 -14.15 -1.12 25.05
CA HIS A 247 -14.57 -0.03 25.93
C HIS A 247 -15.86 -0.36 26.64
N ASP A 248 -15.88 -0.21 27.95
CA ASP A 248 -17.10 -0.22 28.74
C ASP A 248 -17.56 1.23 29.01
N PRO A 249 -18.58 1.75 28.29
CA PRO A 249 -19.04 3.12 28.46
C PRO A 249 -19.70 3.39 29.82
N THR A 250 -19.86 2.38 30.67
CA THR A 250 -20.39 2.51 32.03
C THR A 250 -19.32 2.76 33.10
N GLN A 251 -18.03 2.67 32.73
CA GLN A 251 -16.93 2.91 33.67
C GLN A 251 -16.62 4.41 33.80
N GLU A 252 -16.93 4.97 34.97
CA GLU A 252 -16.64 6.37 35.27
C GLU A 252 -15.15 6.60 35.54
N ASN A 253 -14.56 7.62 34.92
CA ASN A 253 -13.16 8.08 35.14
C ASN A 253 -12.09 6.99 34.94
N ARG A 254 -12.29 6.07 33.99
CA ARG A 254 -11.29 5.08 33.57
C ARG A 254 -10.99 5.18 32.08
N GLN A 255 -9.82 4.67 31.72
CA GLN A 255 -9.38 4.53 30.34
C GLN A 255 -9.78 3.13 29.87
N GLY A 256 -10.94 3.01 29.21
CA GLY A 256 -11.45 1.76 28.65
C GLY A 256 -11.98 0.76 29.69
#